data_AF-A0A645A6G9-F1
#
_entry.id   AF-A0A645A6G9-F1
#
_cell.length_a   1.000
_cell.length_b   1.000
_cell.length_c   1.000
_cell.angle_alpha   90.00
_cell.angle_beta   90.00
_cell.angle_gamma   90.00
#
_symmetry.space_group_name_H-M   'P 1'
#
loop_
_entity.id
_entity.type
_entity.pdbx_description
1 polymer ?
#
loop_
_entity_poly.entity_id
_entity_poly.type
_entity_poly.pdbx_seq_one_letter_code
_entity_poly.pdbx_strand_id
1 'polypeptide(L)'
;MKIKILTLSESERNDLRFGFRTGESHCFRMRCRAVLLKSEGLSSVRVGEETEMTAQSVNGWVKRFETEGIEGLHTRPGQGRKPIMDCSDEDAVRKAIESDRQSVRSAREAWQKSSGKEASELTFRRFLSALAQDIDV
;
A
#
# COMPACT_ATOMS: atom_id res chain seq x y z
N MET A 1 -4.84 -8.58 -34.66
CA MET A 1 -5.30 -8.22 -33.30
C MET A 1 -6.00 -6.87 -33.36
N LYS A 2 -7.22 -6.73 -32.85
CA LYS A 2 -7.91 -5.43 -32.74
C LYS A 2 -7.40 -4.71 -31.49
N ILE A 3 -6.80 -3.53 -31.66
CA ILE A 3 -6.39 -2.69 -30.53
C ILE A 3 -7.64 -1.91 -30.08
N LYS A 4 -8.09 -2.14 -28.85
CA LYS A 4 -9.09 -1.27 -28.22
C LYS A 4 -8.41 0.05 -27.88
N ILE A 5 -8.83 1.13 -28.55
CA ILE A 5 -8.37 2.49 -28.27
C ILE A 5 -9.19 3.02 -27.09
N LEU A 6 -8.51 3.58 -26.10
CA LEU A 6 -9.14 4.25 -24.98
C LEU A 6 -9.46 5.70 -25.38
N THR A 7 -10.74 6.06 -25.40
CA THR A 7 -11.15 7.46 -25.62
C THR A 7 -11.04 8.21 -24.29
N LEU A 8 -10.26 9.29 -24.26
CA LEU A 8 -10.09 10.16 -23.11
C LEU A 8 -10.69 11.53 -23.41
N SER A 9 -11.36 12.13 -22.43
CA SER A 9 -11.70 13.55 -22.44
C SER A 9 -10.44 14.42 -22.29
N GLU A 10 -10.55 15.70 -22.63
CA GLU A 10 -9.44 16.64 -22.49
C GLU A 10 -9.03 16.84 -21.02
N SER A 11 -10.00 16.86 -20.09
CA SER A 11 -9.75 16.93 -18.65
C SER A 11 -8.95 15.72 -18.19
N GLU A 12 -9.40 14.50 -18.50
CA GLU A 12 -8.71 13.27 -18.11
C GLU A 12 -7.29 13.21 -18.69
N ARG A 13 -7.12 13.65 -19.94
CA ARG A 13 -5.79 13.72 -20.57
C ARG A 13 -4.88 14.70 -19.83
N ASN A 14 -5.41 15.83 -19.37
CA ASN A 14 -4.65 16.80 -18.58
C ASN A 14 -4.29 16.26 -17.19
N ASP A 15 -5.23 15.61 -16.51
CA ASP A 15 -5.01 14.99 -15.20
C ASP A 15 -3.95 13.89 -15.28
N LEU A 16 -4.00 13.03 -16.30
CA LEU A 16 -3.00 11.99 -16.53
C LEU A 16 -1.62 12.58 -16.88
N ARG A 17 -1.56 13.67 -17.65
CA ARG A 17 -0.30 14.37 -17.95
C ARG A 17 0.30 15.02 -16.70
N PHE A 18 -0.55 15.63 -15.87
CA PHE A 18 -0.14 16.19 -14.59
C PHE A 18 0.38 15.07 -13.69
N GLY A 19 -0.42 14.02 -13.46
CA GLY A 19 -0.05 12.87 -12.65
C GLY A 19 1.24 12.16 -13.11
N PHE A 20 1.48 12.06 -14.42
CA PHE A 20 2.74 11.53 -14.95
C PHE A 20 3.95 12.42 -14.63
N ARG A 21 3.78 13.75 -14.63
CA ARG A 21 4.88 14.71 -14.39
C ARG A 21 5.17 14.93 -12.91
N THR A 22 4.13 15.05 -12.10
CA THR A 22 4.22 15.54 -10.70
C THR A 22 3.86 14.49 -9.66
N GLY A 23 3.35 13.33 -10.09
CA GLY A 23 2.90 12.28 -9.16
C GLY A 23 4.01 11.81 -8.22
N GLU A 24 3.67 11.65 -6.94
CA GLU A 24 4.63 11.37 -5.87
C GLU A 24 5.36 10.02 -6.07
N SER A 25 4.62 8.96 -6.38
CA SER A 25 5.18 7.61 -6.55
C SER A 25 5.49 7.30 -8.01
N HIS A 26 6.65 6.64 -8.24
CA HIS A 26 7.03 6.17 -9.57
C HIS A 26 5.96 5.25 -10.17
N CYS A 27 5.40 4.34 -9.38
CA CYS A 27 4.32 3.44 -9.80
C CYS A 27 3.11 4.21 -10.32
N PHE A 28 2.67 5.26 -9.62
CA PHE A 28 1.55 6.09 -10.06
C PHE A 28 1.87 6.80 -11.38
N ARG A 29 3.05 7.43 -11.50
CA ARG A 29 3.48 8.08 -12.74
C ARG A 29 3.46 7.10 -13.92
N MET A 30 3.97 5.88 -13.74
CA MET A 30 3.97 4.89 -14.82
C MET A 30 2.58 4.39 -15.21
N ARG A 31 1.67 4.28 -14.24
CA ARG A 31 0.26 3.96 -14.53
C ARG A 31 -0.39 5.06 -15.36
N CYS A 32 -0.15 6.33 -15.03
CA CYS A 32 -0.61 7.46 -15.84
C CYS A 32 -0.04 7.40 -17.27
N ARG A 33 1.26 7.12 -17.40
CA ARG A 33 1.93 6.93 -18.70
C ARG A 33 1.31 5.79 -19.51
N ALA A 34 1.03 4.66 -18.88
CA ALA A 34 0.43 3.51 -19.54
C ALA A 34 -0.96 3.82 -20.12
N VAL A 35 -1.80 4.54 -19.36
CA VAL A 35 -3.13 4.97 -19.82
C VAL A 35 -3.03 5.97 -20.98
N LEU A 36 -2.11 6.95 -20.91
CA LEU A 36 -1.87 7.90 -22.00
C LEU A 36 -1.45 7.19 -23.29
N LEU A 37 -0.45 6.30 -23.22
CA LEU A 37 0.02 5.53 -24.38
C LEU A 37 -1.09 4.64 -24.96
N LYS A 38 -1.96 4.09 -24.11
CA LYS A 38 -3.13 3.32 -24.56
C LYS A 38 -4.11 4.18 -25.34
N SER A 39 -4.33 5.43 -24.92
CA SER A 39 -5.18 6.39 -25.63
C SER A 39 -4.60 6.85 -26.97
N GLU A 40 -3.28 6.75 -27.15
CA GLU A 40 -2.57 7.01 -28.40
C GLU A 40 -2.64 5.83 -29.39
N GLY A 41 -3.34 4.75 -29.01
CA GLY A 41 -3.56 3.60 -29.88
C GLY A 41 -2.46 2.53 -29.84
N LEU A 42 -1.54 2.60 -28.87
CA LEU A 42 -0.51 1.57 -28.72
C LEU A 42 -1.10 0.22 -28.25
N SER A 43 -0.48 -0.86 -28.70
CA SER A 43 -0.80 -2.21 -28.21
C SER A 43 -0.36 -2.36 -26.75
N SER A 44 -1.05 -3.18 -25.97
CA SER A 44 -0.72 -3.34 -24.54
C SER A 44 0.66 -3.97 -24.32
N VAL A 45 1.19 -4.69 -25.33
CA VAL A 45 2.56 -5.23 -25.32
C VAL A 45 3.57 -4.10 -25.41
N ARG A 46 3.42 -3.20 -26.40
CA ARG A 46 4.33 -2.06 -26.59
C ARG A 46 4.27 -1.06 -25.42
N VAL A 47 3.07 -0.82 -24.89
CA VAL A 47 2.92 -0.02 -23.65
C VAL A 47 3.66 -0.69 -22.50
N GLY A 48 3.57 -2.02 -22.39
CA GLY A 48 4.30 -2.78 -21.38
C GLY A 48 5.81 -2.61 -21.48
N GLU A 49 6.36 -2.69 -22.70
CA GLU A 49 7.78 -2.45 -22.96
C GLU A 49 8.24 -1.04 -22.54
N GLU A 50 7.46 0.01 -22.86
CA GLU A 50 7.78 1.38 -22.48
C GLU A 50 7.60 1.70 -20.99
N THR A 51 6.81 0.89 -20.27
CA THR A 51 6.45 1.13 -18.87
C THR A 51 6.99 0.08 -17.91
N GLU A 52 7.79 -0.85 -18.41
CA GLU A 52 8.32 -2.02 -17.68
C GLU A 52 7.20 -2.84 -17.00
N MET A 53 6.04 -2.89 -17.64
CA MET A 53 4.86 -3.63 -17.18
C MET A 53 4.56 -4.81 -18.09
N THR A 54 3.89 -5.83 -17.55
CA THR A 54 3.29 -6.87 -18.40
C THR A 54 2.07 -6.32 -19.13
N ALA A 55 1.76 -6.86 -20.31
CA ALA A 55 0.55 -6.50 -21.04
C ALA A 55 -0.75 -6.73 -20.22
N GLN A 56 -0.76 -7.73 -19.32
CA GLN A 56 -1.87 -7.97 -18.40
C GLN A 56 -2.01 -6.83 -17.38
N SER A 57 -0.91 -6.39 -16.78
CA SER A 57 -0.90 -5.26 -15.85
C SER A 57 -1.41 -3.98 -16.52
N VAL A 58 -0.93 -3.68 -17.73
CA VAL A 58 -1.40 -2.53 -18.52
C VAL A 58 -2.92 -2.60 -18.71
N ASN A 59 -3.45 -3.74 -19.16
CA ASN A 59 -4.89 -3.91 -19.35
C ASN A 59 -5.68 -3.75 -18.04
N GLY A 60 -5.13 -4.24 -16.93
CA GLY A 60 -5.71 -4.06 -15.60
C GLY A 60 -5.80 -2.59 -15.20
N TRP A 61 -4.73 -1.82 -15.40
CA TRP A 61 -4.71 -0.39 -15.08
C TRP A 61 -5.64 0.43 -15.98
N VAL A 62 -5.71 0.11 -17.28
CA VAL A 62 -6.65 0.76 -18.20
C VAL A 62 -8.09 0.50 -17.79
N LYS A 63 -8.44 -0.76 -17.48
CA LYS A 63 -9.79 -1.11 -17.01
C LYS A 63 -10.14 -0.42 -15.68
N ARG A 64 -9.16 -0.31 -14.79
CA ARG A 64 -9.34 0.38 -13.50
C ARG A 64 -9.54 1.89 -13.71
N PHE A 65 -8.79 2.51 -14.62
CA PHE A 65 -9.00 3.90 -15.01
C PHE A 65 -10.40 4.12 -15.63
N GLU A 66 -10.85 3.24 -16.53
CA GLU A 66 -12.20 3.33 -17.13
C GLU A 66 -13.33 3.30 -16.09
N THR A 67 -13.09 2.75 -14.88
CA THR A 67 -14.10 2.58 -13.83
C THR A 67 -13.97 3.57 -12.68
N GLU A 68 -12.74 3.92 -12.30
CA GLU A 68 -12.42 4.73 -11.11
C GLU A 68 -11.74 6.07 -11.48
N GLY A 69 -11.48 6.34 -12.76
CA GLY A 69 -10.74 7.52 -13.20
C GLY A 69 -9.29 7.54 -12.70
N ILE A 70 -8.74 8.74 -12.51
CA ILE A 70 -7.36 8.93 -12.04
C ILE A 70 -7.14 8.39 -10.62
N GLU A 71 -8.15 8.46 -9.76
CA GLU A 71 -8.13 7.89 -8.41
C GLU A 71 -7.86 6.38 -8.43
N GLY A 72 -8.36 5.70 -9.48
CA GLY A 72 -8.09 4.29 -9.75
C GLY A 72 -6.63 3.94 -9.98
N LEU A 73 -5.77 4.91 -10.28
CA LEU A 73 -4.35 4.66 -10.53
C LEU A 73 -3.52 4.71 -9.23
N HIS A 74 -4.07 5.23 -8.14
CA HIS A 74 -3.40 5.24 -6.85
C HIS A 74 -3.28 3.82 -6.26
N THR A 75 -2.21 3.62 -5.50
CA THR A 75 -2.05 2.42 -4.69
C THR A 75 -3.05 2.50 -3.55
N ARG A 76 -3.91 1.49 -3.43
CA ARG A 76 -4.93 1.45 -2.37
C ARG A 76 -4.26 1.34 -1.00
N PRO A 77 -4.81 2.00 0.03
CA PRO A 77 -4.34 1.82 1.40
C PRO A 77 -4.54 0.37 1.86
N GLY A 78 -3.72 -0.07 2.81
CA GLY A 78 -3.87 -1.40 3.43
C GLY A 78 -3.31 -2.57 2.64
N GLN A 79 -2.39 -2.34 1.71
CA GLN A 79 -1.63 -3.42 1.07
C GLN A 79 -0.61 -4.03 2.05
N GLY A 80 -0.40 -5.35 1.96
CA GLY A 80 0.57 -6.09 2.76
C GLY A 80 -0.01 -6.77 4.01
N ARG A 81 0.81 -7.57 4.68
CA ARG A 81 0.45 -8.22 5.94
C ARG A 81 0.40 -7.16 7.04
N LYS A 82 -0.76 -7.01 7.68
CA LYS A 82 -0.91 -6.13 8.84
C LYS A 82 0.05 -6.56 9.97
N PRO A 83 0.61 -5.61 10.73
CA PRO A 83 1.45 -5.95 11.87
C PRO A 83 0.66 -6.80 12.88
N ILE A 84 1.36 -7.67 13.59
CA ILE A 84 0.75 -8.53 14.62
C ILE A 84 0.27 -7.66 15.80
N MET A 85 1.04 -6.62 16.12
CA MET A 85 0.76 -5.66 17.19
C MET A 85 0.63 -4.26 16.60
N ASP A 86 -0.39 -3.50 17.03
CA ASP A 86 -0.61 -2.11 16.63
C ASP A 86 -0.99 -1.24 17.84
N CYS A 87 -1.33 0.04 17.63
CA CYS A 87 -1.65 0.97 18.71
C CYS A 87 -2.87 0.53 19.56
N SER A 88 -3.73 -0.35 19.05
CA SER A 88 -4.83 -0.89 19.86
C SER A 88 -4.35 -1.88 20.94
N ASP A 89 -3.12 -2.39 20.82
CA ASP A 89 -2.53 -3.32 21.79
C ASP A 89 -1.85 -2.62 22.97
N GLU A 90 -1.66 -1.30 22.92
CA GLU A 90 -0.88 -0.56 23.92
C GLU A 90 -1.39 -0.74 25.35
N ASP A 91 -2.69 -0.57 25.58
CA ASP A 91 -3.28 -0.70 26.92
C ASP A 91 -3.13 -2.11 27.48
N ALA A 92 -3.31 -3.13 26.62
CA ALA A 92 -3.15 -4.52 27.01
C ALA A 92 -1.68 -4.84 27.35
N VAL A 93 -0.75 -4.29 26.58
CA VAL A 93 0.70 -4.43 26.82
C VAL A 93 1.11 -3.70 28.11
N ARG A 94 0.61 -2.49 28.37
CA ARG A 94 0.88 -1.75 29.61
C ARG A 94 0.41 -2.52 30.84
N LYS A 95 -0.82 -3.05 30.84
CA LYS A 95 -1.35 -3.90 31.92
C LYS A 95 -0.50 -5.16 32.14
N ALA A 96 -0.03 -5.79 31.06
CA ALA A 96 0.82 -6.97 31.14
C ALA A 96 2.17 -6.66 31.80
N ILE A 97 2.78 -5.51 31.48
CA ILE A 97 4.04 -5.05 32.10
C ILE A 97 3.83 -4.66 33.56
N GLU A 98 2.73 -3.97 33.89
CA GLU A 98 2.42 -3.59 35.28
C GLU A 98 2.31 -4.81 36.20
N SER A 99 1.80 -5.92 35.67
CA SER A 99 1.64 -7.19 36.40
C SER A 99 2.98 -7.90 36.64
N ASP A 100 3.93 -7.84 35.69
CA ASP A 100 5.28 -8.40 35.82
C ASP A 100 6.31 -7.54 35.07
N ARG A 101 6.96 -6.63 35.79
CA ARG A 101 7.92 -5.66 35.24
C ARG A 101 9.29 -6.25 34.94
N GLN A 102 9.60 -7.44 35.46
CA GLN A 102 10.95 -8.00 35.40
C GLN A 102 11.16 -8.95 34.21
N SER A 103 10.08 -9.39 33.56
CA SER A 103 10.13 -10.42 32.52
C SER A 103 9.32 -10.05 31.28
N VAL A 104 10.04 -9.74 30.20
CA VAL A 104 9.45 -9.51 28.86
C VAL A 104 8.67 -10.74 28.38
N ARG A 105 9.16 -11.94 28.70
CA ARG A 105 8.50 -13.20 28.34
C ARG A 105 7.14 -13.33 29.02
N SER A 106 7.07 -13.05 30.32
CA SER A 106 5.82 -13.11 31.10
C SER A 106 4.81 -12.07 30.60
N ALA A 107 5.26 -10.84 30.36
CA ALA A 107 4.41 -9.77 29.82
C ALA A 107 3.87 -10.14 28.42
N ARG A 108 4.70 -10.75 27.57
CA ARG A 108 4.26 -11.27 26.27
C ARG A 108 3.18 -12.34 26.43
N GLU A 109 3.39 -13.34 27.28
CA GLU A 109 2.42 -14.43 27.49
C GLU A 109 1.08 -13.91 28.04
N ALA A 110 1.12 -12.96 28.97
CA ALA A 110 -0.07 -12.30 29.50
C ALA A 110 -0.81 -11.52 28.40
N TRP A 111 -0.10 -10.75 27.57
CA TRP A 111 -0.69 -10.05 26.42
C TRP A 111 -1.25 -11.02 25.37
N GLN A 112 -0.56 -12.12 25.06
CA GLN A 112 -1.07 -13.14 24.13
C GLN A 112 -2.36 -13.76 24.64
N LYS A 113 -2.45 -14.03 25.95
CA LYS A 113 -3.65 -14.56 26.59
C LYS A 113 -4.83 -13.58 26.55
N SER A 114 -4.58 -12.27 26.72
CA SER A 114 -5.64 -11.25 26.72
C SER A 114 -6.10 -10.85 25.32
N SER A 115 -5.17 -10.78 24.35
CA SER A 115 -5.45 -10.33 22.98
C SER A 115 -5.88 -11.46 22.05
N GLY A 116 -5.58 -12.71 22.39
CA GLY A 116 -5.74 -13.86 21.50
C GLY A 116 -4.78 -13.87 20.30
N LYS A 117 -3.81 -12.94 20.28
CA LYS A 117 -2.79 -12.82 19.22
C LYS A 117 -1.53 -13.60 19.60
N GLU A 118 -0.77 -14.02 18.60
CA GLU A 118 0.52 -14.67 18.81
C GLU A 118 1.67 -13.86 18.19
N ALA A 119 2.66 -13.50 19.01
CA ALA A 119 3.84 -12.77 18.56
C ALA A 119 5.12 -13.43 19.07
N SER A 120 6.18 -13.36 18.26
CA SER A 120 7.52 -13.72 18.72
C SER A 120 7.99 -12.76 19.81
N GLU A 121 8.91 -13.21 20.66
CA GLU A 121 9.51 -12.32 21.67
C GLU A 121 10.20 -11.10 21.05
N LEU A 122 10.84 -11.28 19.88
CA LEU A 122 11.44 -10.17 19.14
C LEU A 122 10.40 -9.14 18.67
N THR A 123 9.24 -9.60 18.18
CA THR A 123 8.13 -8.72 17.77
C THR A 123 7.62 -7.93 18.97
N PHE A 124 7.44 -8.59 20.11
CA PHE A 124 6.98 -7.95 21.34
C PHE A 124 7.99 -6.90 21.84
N ARG A 125 9.28 -7.22 21.88
CA ARG A 125 10.34 -6.25 22.24
C ARG A 125 10.39 -5.04 21.31
N ARG A 126 10.22 -5.24 19.99
CA ARG A 126 10.15 -4.13 19.02
C ARG A 126 8.97 -3.20 19.30
N PHE A 127 7.82 -3.78 19.64
CA PHE A 127 6.65 -3.00 20.04
C PHE A 127 6.91 -2.19 21.31
N LEU A 128 7.52 -2.79 22.34
CA LEU A 128 7.93 -2.06 23.55
C LEU A 128 8.90 -0.92 23.27
N SER A 129 9.84 -1.14 22.35
CA SER A 129 10.84 -0.14 21.97
C SER A 129 10.18 1.06 21.26
N ALA A 130 9.22 0.80 20.38
CA ALA A 130 8.43 1.85 19.73
C ALA A 130 7.60 2.63 20.75
N LEU A 131 6.90 1.93 21.66
CA LEU A 131 6.12 2.53 22.73
C LEU A 131 6.95 3.47 23.62
N ALA A 132 8.21 3.10 23.91
CA ALA A 132 9.11 3.92 24.71
C ALA A 132 9.57 5.18 23.97
N GLN A 133 9.81 5.09 22.66
CA GLN A 133 10.22 6.23 21.83
C GLN A 133 9.10 7.28 21.70
N ASP A 134 7.84 6.85 21.68
CA ASP A 134 6.68 7.76 21.63
C ASP A 134 6.44 8.51 22.95
N ILE A 135 7.07 8.09 24.06
CA ILE A 135 6.95 8.73 25.39
C ILE A 135 8.00 9.85 25.59
N ASP A 136 9.12 9.81 24.86
CA ASP A 136 10.23 10.77 24.96
C ASP A 136 10.02 12.06 24.12
N VAL A 137 8.78 12.38 23.75
CA VAL A 137 8.35 13.59 23.00
C VAL A 137 7.37 14.40 23.84
#